data_AF-K9XGL8-F1
#
_entry.id   AF-K9XGL8-F1
#
_cell.length_a   1.000
_cell.length_b   1.000
_cell.length_c   1.000
_cell.angle_alpha   90.00
_cell.angle_beta   90.00
_cell.angle_gamma   90.00
#
_symmetry.space_group_name_H-M   'P 1'
#
loop_
_entity.id
_entity.type
_entity.pdbx_description
1 polymer ?
#
loop_
_entity_poly.entity_id
_entity_poly.type
_entity_poly.pdbx_seq_one_letter_code
_entity_poly.pdbx_strand_id
1 'polypeptide(L)' 'MNASEQTINQKICEQMTQVQAGLEKVITKIFEQAGSKIQLEKREQVEKAIKGTKQILERFKSKYA' A
#
# COMPACT_ATOMS: atom_id res chain seq x y z
N MET A 1 -22.48 -18.56 2.58
CA MET A 1 -21.39 -17.69 3.07
C MET A 1 -22.02 -16.57 3.85
N ASN A 2 -21.62 -16.40 5.12
CA ASN A 2 -22.25 -15.44 6.02
C ASN A 2 -21.99 -14.02 5.53
N ALA A 3 -23.04 -13.22 5.36
CA ALA A 3 -22.93 -11.80 5.02
C ALA A 3 -21.92 -11.05 5.93
N SER A 4 -21.77 -11.50 7.18
CA SER A 4 -20.80 -11.00 8.15
C SER A 4 -19.34 -11.14 7.71
N GLU A 5 -18.93 -12.23 7.06
CA GLU A 5 -17.54 -12.45 6.64
C GLU A 5 -17.19 -11.59 5.43
N GLN A 6 -18.13 -11.45 4.49
CA GLN A 6 -17.97 -10.55 3.34
C GLN A 6 -17.84 -9.08 3.77
N THR A 7 -18.66 -8.63 4.73
CA THR A 7 -18.55 -7.27 5.28
C THR A 7 -17.22 -7.03 5.99
N ILE A 8 -16.73 -8.01 6.76
CA ILE A 8 -15.42 -7.92 7.42
C ILE A 8 -14.31 -7.81 6.37
N ASN A 9 -14.34 -8.65 5.34
CA ASN A 9 -13.33 -8.63 4.29
C ASN A 9 -13.33 -7.34 3.48
N GLN A 10 -14.52 -6.81 3.13
CA GLN A 10 -14.64 -5.51 2.48
C GLN A 10 -14.07 -4.38 3.33
N LYS A 11 -14.38 -4.36 4.64
CA LYS A 11 -13.83 -3.37 5.57
C LYS A 11 -12.30 -3.48 5.68
N ILE A 12 -11.75 -4.69 5.71
CA ILE A 12 -10.29 -4.91 5.69
C ILE A 12 -9.70 -4.39 4.37
N CYS A 13 -10.32 -4.68 3.22
CA CYS A 13 -9.89 -4.16 1.92
C CYS A 13 -9.84 -2.63 1.88
N GLU A 14 -10.87 -1.96 2.39
CA GLU A 14 -10.94 -0.50 2.45
C GLU A 14 -9.86 0.09 3.36
N GLN A 15 -9.73 -0.43 4.58
CA GLN A 15 -8.74 0.04 5.55
C GLN A 15 -7.31 -0.14 5.02
N MET A 16 -7.01 -1.31 4.45
CA MET A 16 -5.67 -1.57 3.89
C MET A 16 -5.37 -0.70 2.67
N THR A 17 -6.40 -0.35 1.88
CA THR A 17 -6.25 0.61 0.77
C THR A 17 -5.91 2.00 1.28
N GLN A 18 -6.60 2.46 2.33
CA GLN A 18 -6.31 3.76 2.95
C GLN A 18 -4.91 3.82 3.56
N VAL A 19 -4.49 2.75 4.25
CA VAL A 19 -3.14 2.64 4.82
C VAL A 19 -2.08 2.67 3.71
N GLN A 20 -2.27 1.94 2.61
CA GLN A 20 -1.35 1.93 1.47
C GLN A 20 -1.24 3.32 0.82
N ALA A 21 -2.37 4.00 0.59
CA ALA A 21 -2.37 5.36 0.05
C ALA A 21 -1.68 6.36 0.99
N GLY A 22 -1.91 6.23 2.31
CA GLY A 22 -1.26 7.05 3.33
C GLY A 22 0.26 6.85 3.35
N LEU A 23 0.71 5.59 3.32
CA LEU A 23 2.13 5.23 3.25
C LEU A 23 2.80 5.83 2.01
N GLU A 24 2.19 5.70 0.83
CA GLU A 24 2.73 6.28 -0.40
C GLU A 24 2.90 7.80 -0.27
N LYS A 25 1.89 8.49 0.24
CA LYS A 25 1.95 9.95 0.43
C LYS A 25 3.06 10.37 1.40
N VAL A 26 3.22 9.64 2.51
CA VAL A 26 4.29 9.91 3.49
C VAL A 26 5.66 9.66 2.87
N ILE A 27 5.82 8.55 2.17
CA ILE A 27 7.09 8.18 1.52
C ILE A 27 7.46 9.21 0.44
N THR A 28 6.52 9.61 -0.42
CA THR A 28 6.75 10.67 -1.42
C THR A 28 7.22 11.95 -0.75
N LYS A 29 6.55 12.39 0.33
CA LYS A 29 6.99 13.57 1.10
C LYS A 29 8.39 13.42 1.69
N ILE A 30 8.74 12.25 2.21
CA ILE A 30 10.09 11.98 2.72
C ILE A 30 11.12 12.10 1.58
N PHE A 31 10.82 11.56 0.40
CA PHE A 31 11.69 11.70 -0.77
C PHE A 31 11.83 13.15 -1.23
N GLU A 32 10.74 13.91 -1.27
CA GLU A 32 10.74 15.33 -1.61
C GLU A 32 11.57 16.15 -0.60
N GLN A 33 11.39 15.90 0.71
CA GLN A 33 12.10 16.61 1.78
C GLN A 33 13.59 16.26 1.84
N ALA A 34 13.93 14.99 1.60
CA ALA A 34 15.33 14.56 1.61
C ALA A 34 16.08 15.00 0.34
N GLY A 35 15.38 15.24 -0.77
CA GLY A 35 15.97 15.68 -2.04
C GLY A 35 17.08 14.73 -2.50
N SER A 36 18.22 15.30 -2.95
CA SER A 36 19.39 14.54 -3.42
C SER A 36 20.15 13.77 -2.31
N LYS A 37 19.73 13.87 -1.04
CA LYS A 37 20.41 13.17 0.08
C LYS A 37 20.03 11.69 0.16
N ILE A 38 18.95 11.28 -0.50
CA ILE A 38 18.57 9.87 -0.57
C ILE A 38 19.38 9.17 -1.66
N GLN A 39 20.04 8.09 -1.28
CA GLN A 39 20.69 7.18 -2.21
C GLN A 39 19.66 6.59 -3.16
N LEU A 40 19.95 6.63 -4.47
CA LEU A 40 19.06 6.13 -5.52
C LEU A 40 18.61 4.68 -5.25
N GLU A 41 19.54 3.83 -4.81
CA GLU A 41 19.28 2.42 -4.47
C GLU A 41 18.25 2.26 -3.35
N LYS A 42 18.23 3.17 -2.38
CA LYS A 42 17.24 3.16 -1.28
C LYS A 42 15.87 3.60 -1.78
N ARG A 43 15.82 4.56 -2.70
CA ARG A 43 14.57 4.98 -3.36
C ARG A 43 13.97 3.83 -4.17
N GLU A 44 14.77 3.17 -5.00
CA GLU A 44 14.32 2.04 -5.82
C GLU A 44 13.83 0.85 -4.96
N GLN A 45 14.50 0.56 -3.85
CA GLN A 45 14.05 -0.47 -2.90
C GLN A 45 12.68 -0.16 -2.32
N VAL A 46 12.44 1.10 -1.94
CA VAL A 46 11.16 1.54 -1.39
C VAL A 46 10.06 1.54 -2.46
N GLU A 47 10.34 2.01 -3.67
CA GLU A 47 9.38 1.94 -4.78
C GLU A 47 9.01 0.50 -5.13
N LYS A 48 9.98 -0.41 -5.12
CA LYS A 48 9.74 -1.85 -5.29
C LYS A 48 8.87 -2.42 -4.17
N ALA A 49 9.10 -2.02 -2.92
CA ALA A 49 8.29 -2.44 -1.78
C ALA A 49 6.84 -1.95 -1.91
N ILE A 50 6.63 -0.66 -2.24
CA ILE A 50 5.30 -0.08 -2.51
C ILE A 50 4.57 -0.86 -3.60
N LYS A 51 5.25 -1.15 -4.72
CA LYS A 51 4.67 -1.91 -5.83
C LYS A 51 4.28 -3.33 -5.40
N GLY A 52 5.12 -3.99 -4.60
CA GLY A 52 4.81 -5.29 -4.01
C GLY A 52 3.57 -5.25 -3.11
N THR A 53 3.47 -4.24 -2.24
CA THR A 53 2.29 -4.03 -1.38
C THR A 53 1.03 -3.81 -2.18
N LYS A 54 1.07 -3.03 -3.27
CA LYS A 54 -0.08 -2.85 -4.19
C LYS A 54 -0.54 -4.17 -4.78
N GLN A 55 0.38 -4.99 -5.29
CA GLN A 55 0.03 -6.29 -5.88
C GLN A 55 -0.58 -7.26 -4.86
N ILE A 56 -0.08 -7.28 -3.62
CA ILE A 56 -0.67 -8.10 -2.55
C ILE A 56 -2.08 -7.63 -2.23
N LEU A 57 -2.28 -6.31 -2.13
CA LEU A 57 -3.59 -5.71 -1.87
C LEU A 57 -4.58 -6.02 -3.01
N GLU A 58 -4.15 -5.93 -4.27
CA GLU A 58 -4.99 -6.28 -5.42
C GLU A 58 -5.38 -7.77 -5.39
N ARG A 59 -4.44 -8.67 -5.09
CA ARG A 59 -4.75 -10.10 -4.94
C ARG A 59 -5.73 -10.36 -3.80
N PHE A 60 -5.56 -9.65 -2.69
CA PHE A 60 -6.47 -9.75 -1.55
C PHE A 60 -7.88 -9.26 -1.93
N LYS A 61 -7.98 -8.10 -2.61
CA LYS A 61 -9.23 -7.59 -3.17
C LYS A 61 -9.85 -8.60 -4.13
N SER A 62 -9.14 -9.11 -5.12
CA SER A 62 -9.71 -10.08 -6.07
C SER A 62 -10.22 -11.37 -5.40
N LYS A 63 -9.65 -11.76 -4.25
CA LYS A 63 -10.07 -12.95 -3.51
C LYS A 63 -11.30 -12.72 -2.63
N TYR A 64 -11.52 -11.49 -2.16
CA TYR A 64 -12.52 -11.19 -1.13
C TYR A 64 -13.45 -10.00 -1.43
N ALA A 65 -13.33 -9.35 -2.60
CA ALA A 65 -14.20 -8.28 -3.07
C ALA A 65 -15.51 -8.81 -3.64
#